data_AF-A0A2P6WA32-F1
#
_entry.id   AF-A0A2P6WA32-F1
#
_cell.length_a   1.000
_cell.length_b   1.000
_cell.length_c   1.000
_cell.angle_alpha   90.00
_cell.angle_beta   90.00
_cell.angle_gamma   90.00
#
_symmetry.space_group_name_H-M   'P 1'
#
loop_
_entity.id
_entity.type
_entity.pdbx_description
1 polymer ?
#
loop_
_entity_poly.entity_id
_entity_poly.type
_entity_poly.pdbx_seq_one_letter_code
_entity_poly.pdbx_strand_id
1 'polypeptide(L)' 'QGSRKGKKSARKSDKQKWMEKIRAIRKRLKEMKENEEITSNQYRELYDMSKGGFFRDTKHLENHVENKLE' A
#
# COMPACT_ATOMS: atom_id res chain seq x y z
N GLN A 1 7.64 8.83 27.51
CA GLN A 1 8.06 9.75 26.42
C GLN A 1 9.33 10.53 26.81
N GLY A 2 10.34 9.89 27.42
CA GLY A 2 11.51 10.60 28.00
C GLY A 2 12.82 10.43 27.24
N SER A 3 13.00 9.35 26.48
CA SER A 3 14.20 9.10 25.67
C SER A 3 14.16 9.78 24.29
N ARG A 4 13.05 10.46 23.97
CA ARG A 4 12.82 10.96 22.62
C ARG A 4 13.36 12.37 22.45
N LYS A 5 14.59 12.46 21.91
CA LYS A 5 15.17 13.73 21.46
C LYS A 5 14.82 13.95 19.98
N GLY A 6 14.32 15.14 19.63
CA GLY A 6 13.99 15.56 18.26
C GLY A 6 12.51 15.44 17.84
N LYS A 7 12.15 16.19 16.78
CA LYS A 7 10.79 16.21 16.17
C LYS A 7 10.41 14.83 15.62
N LYS A 8 9.10 14.53 15.58
CA LYS A 8 8.57 13.24 15.04
C LYS A 8 9.11 12.89 13.65
N SER A 9 9.29 13.88 12.78
CA SER A 9 9.80 13.70 11.41
C SER A 9 11.32 13.48 11.33
N ALA A 10 12.09 13.85 12.36
CA ALA A 10 13.55 13.69 12.38
C ALA A 10 13.99 12.22 12.44
N ARG A 11 13.14 11.36 13.00
CA ARG A 11 13.39 9.90 13.11
C ARG A 11 13.01 9.16 11.84
N LYS A 12 11.97 9.65 11.16
CA LYS A 12 11.47 9.10 9.91
C LYS A 12 10.69 10.18 9.19
N SER A 13 11.19 10.57 8.04
CA SER A 13 10.54 11.58 7.21
C SER A 13 9.20 11.06 6.70
N ASP A 14 8.25 11.97 6.48
CA ASP A 14 6.93 11.59 5.98
C ASP A 14 7.00 11.04 4.55
N LYS A 15 7.96 11.51 3.75
CA LYS A 15 8.29 10.94 2.43
C LYS A 15 8.75 9.48 2.54
N GLN A 16 9.62 9.14 3.49
CA GLN A 16 10.04 7.75 3.68
C GLN A 16 8.87 6.86 4.09
N LYS A 17 8.01 7.30 5.01
CA LYS A 17 6.80 6.55 5.39
C LYS A 17 5.89 6.29 4.18
N TRP A 18 5.66 7.32 3.37
CA TRP A 18 4.87 7.19 2.15
C TRP A 18 5.51 6.23 1.14
N MET A 19 6.82 6.35 0.91
CA MET A 19 7.56 5.48 0.00
C MET A 19 7.50 4.01 0.42
N GLU A 20 7.70 3.71 1.70
CA GLU A 20 7.61 2.34 2.22
C GLU A 20 6.21 1.78 2.04
N LYS A 21 5.19 2.55 2.40
CA LYS A 21 3.78 2.15 2.27
C LYS A 21 3.42 1.85 0.82
N ILE A 22 3.69 2.78 -0.10
CA ILE A 22 3.30 2.61 -1.51
C ILE A 22 4.09 1.47 -2.19
N ARG A 23 5.35 1.25 -1.81
CA ARG A 23 6.16 0.14 -2.33
C ARG A 23 5.64 -1.20 -1.84
N ALA A 24 5.25 -1.32 -0.57
CA ALA A 24 4.66 -2.53 -0.03
C ALA A 24 3.35 -2.90 -0.76
N ILE A 25 2.46 -1.91 -0.94
CA ILE A 25 1.19 -2.11 -1.67
C ILE A 25 1.44 -2.55 -3.12
N ARG A 26 2.36 -1.88 -3.83
CA ARG A 26 2.69 -2.23 -5.22
C ARG A 26 3.35 -3.60 -5.37
N LYS A 27 4.17 -3.99 -4.39
CA LYS A 27 4.77 -5.33 -4.34
C LYS A 27 3.67 -6.38 -4.23
N ARG A 28 2.73 -6.20 -3.29
CA ARG A 28 1.60 -7.12 -3.13
C ARG A 28 0.72 -7.20 -4.39
N LEU A 29 0.41 -6.06 -5.03
CA LEU A 29 -0.34 -6.05 -6.29
C LEU A 29 0.36 -6.85 -7.40
N LYS A 30 1.70 -6.77 -7.48
CA LYS A 30 2.48 -7.54 -8.45
C LYS A 30 2.40 -9.03 -8.16
N GLU A 31 2.53 -9.42 -6.90
CA GLU A 31 2.38 -10.82 -6.45
C GLU A 31 0.97 -11.36 -6.76
N MET A 32 -0.08 -10.60 -6.46
CA MET A 32 -1.47 -10.99 -6.77
C MET A 32 -1.68 -11.18 -8.29
N LYS A 33 -1.06 -10.33 -9.12
CA LYS A 33 -1.11 -10.48 -10.58
C LYS A 33 -0.34 -11.71 -11.06
N GLU A 34 0.83 -11.98 -10.49
CA GLU A 34 1.66 -13.14 -10.83
C GLU A 34 1.00 -14.46 -10.41
N ASN A 35 0.25 -14.45 -9.31
CA ASN A 35 -0.55 -15.59 -8.84
C ASN A 35 -1.92 -15.72 -9.54
N GLU A 36 -2.21 -14.88 -10.54
CA GLU A 36 -3.52 -14.83 -11.22
C GLU A 36 -4.73 -14.56 -10.31
N GLU A 37 -4.52 -14.05 -9.09
CA GLU A 37 -5.58 -13.62 -8.16
C GLU A 37 -6.37 -12.42 -8.73
N ILE A 38 -5.73 -11.62 -9.59
CA ILE A 38 -6.34 -10.45 -10.25
C ILE A 38 -5.99 -10.41 -11.74
N THR A 39 -6.94 -9.91 -12.53
CA THR A 39 -6.72 -9.67 -13.96
C THR A 39 -5.83 -8.44 -14.20
N SER A 40 -5.25 -8.33 -15.40
CA SER A 40 -4.43 -7.17 -15.78
C SER A 40 -5.20 -5.84 -15.71
N ASN A 41 -6.51 -5.86 -15.98
CA ASN A 41 -7.38 -4.68 -15.88
C ASN A 41 -7.58 -4.27 -14.41
N GLN A 42 -7.91 -5.22 -13.54
CA GLN A 42 -8.04 -4.99 -12.10
C GLN A 42 -6.72 -4.49 -11.48
N TYR A 43 -5.59 -5.07 -11.88
CA TYR A 43 -4.27 -4.58 -11.46
C TYR A 43 -4.07 -3.09 -11.77
N ARG A 44 -4.46 -2.65 -12.98
CA ARG A 44 -4.32 -1.24 -13.39
C ARG A 44 -5.16 -0.32 -12.51
N GLU A 45 -6.43 -0.67 -12.30
CA GLU A 45 -7.36 0.09 -11.47
C GLU A 45 -6.85 0.20 -10.02
N LEU A 46 -6.48 -0.93 -9.41
CA LEU A 46 -5.98 -0.97 -8.04
C LEU A 46 -4.64 -0.23 -7.90
N TYR A 47 -3.79 -0.26 -8.93
CA TYR A 47 -2.54 0.49 -8.94
C TYR A 47 -2.78 2.01 -8.95
N ASP A 48 -3.74 2.49 -9.75
CA ASP A 48 -4.09 3.90 -9.81
C ASP A 48 -4.77 4.37 -8.51
N MET A 49 -5.64 3.56 -7.92
CA MET A 49 -6.18 3.80 -6.57
C MET A 49 -5.08 3.86 -5.50
N SER A 50 -4.08 2.97 -5.59
CA SER A 50 -2.93 2.97 -4.68
C SER A 50 -2.11 4.25 -4.83
N LYS A 51 -1.88 4.72 -6.06
CA LYS A 51 -1.20 5.98 -6.36
C LYS A 51 -1.95 7.18 -5.74
N GLY A 52 -3.28 7.14 -5.74
CA GLY A 52 -4.15 8.14 -5.09
C GLY A 52 -4.19 8.06 -3.55
N GLY A 53 -3.60 7.03 -2.93
CA GLY A 53 -3.56 6.89 -1.48
C GLY A 53 -4.82 6.29 -0.86
N PHE A 54 -5.67 5.62 -1.65
CA PHE A 54 -6.90 4.98 -1.19
C PHE A 54 -6.64 3.90 -0.11
N PHE A 55 -5.61 3.09 -0.30
CA PHE A 55 -5.27 2.02 0.64
C PHE A 55 -4.47 2.52 1.85
N ARG A 56 -4.80 2.00 3.03
CA ARG A 56 -4.17 2.38 4.31
C ARG A 56 -2.89 1.59 4.55
N ASP A 57 -2.91 0.32 4.17
CA ASP A 57 -1.86 -0.67 4.26
C ASP A 57 -2.14 -1.79 3.23
N THR A 58 -1.33 -2.85 3.22
CA THR A 58 -1.51 -4.01 2.34
C THR A 58 -2.77 -4.81 2.69
N LYS A 59 -3.18 -4.85 3.96
CA LYS A 59 -4.37 -5.59 4.39
C LYS A 59 -5.65 -4.93 3.90
N HIS A 60 -5.70 -3.59 3.89
CA HIS A 60 -6.82 -2.84 3.31
C HIS A 60 -6.95 -3.10 1.81
N LEU A 61 -5.82 -3.27 1.09
CA LEU A 61 -5.85 -3.70 -0.30
C LEU A 61 -6.45 -5.09 -0.45
N GLU A 62 -5.95 -6.07 0.28
CA GLU A 62 -6.43 -7.46 0.22
C GLU A 62 -7.93 -7.55 0.52
N ASN A 63 -8.37 -6.93 1.62
CA ASN A 63 -9.78 -6.89 1.98
C ASN A 63 -10.61 -6.20 0.88
N HIS A 64 -10.10 -5.16 0.22
CA HIS A 64 -10.84 -4.51 -0.86
C HIS A 64 -10.99 -5.41 -2.09
N VAL A 65 -9.96 -6.20 -2.41
CA VAL A 65 -10.03 -7.17 -3.51
C VAL A 65 -11.00 -8.31 -3.17
N GLU A 66 -10.93 -8.84 -1.95
CA GLU A 66 -11.83 -9.88 -1.45
C GLU A 66 -13.29 -9.43 -1.48
N ASN A 67 -13.60 -8.24 -0.93
CA ASN A 67 -14.96 -7.69 -0.94
C ASN A 67 -15.48 -7.33 -2.35
N LYS A 68 -14.60 -7.13 -3.35
CA LYS A 68 -15.01 -6.90 -4.75
C LYS A 68 -15.23 -8.20 -5.52
N LEU A 69 -14.77 -9.33 -4.98
CA LEU A 69 -14.88 -10.67 -5.58
C LEU A 69 -16.11 -11.44 -5.08
N GLU A 70 -16.70 -11.04 -3.95
CA GLU A 70 -18.09 -11.36 -3.57
C GLU A 70 -19.10 -10.52 -4.37
#